data_AF-A0A958C2F7-F1
#
_entry.id   AF-A0A958C2F7-F1
#
_cell.length_a   1.000
_cell.length_b   1.000
_cell.length_c   1.000
_cell.angle_alpha   90.00
_cell.angle_beta   90.00
_cell.angle_gamma   90.00
#
_symmetry.space_group_name_H-M   'P 1'
#
loop_
_entity.id
_entity.type
_entity.pdbx_description
1 polymer ?
#
loop_
_entity_poly.entity_id
_entity_poly.type
_entity_poly.pdbx_seq_one_letter_code
_entity_poly.pdbx_strand_id
1 'polypeptide(L)'
;PARLWCDQLARVSGTWKITLADLSPGMIDQARANLAAAGADNDPRFTFRTADAQALPFEDDTFDAVLANHMLYHVPDIPRALQEIRRVLRP
;
A
#
# COMPACT_ATOMS: atom_id res chain seq x y z
N PRO A 1 3.99 2.12 -10.28
CA PRO A 1 3.61 1.88 -8.87
C PRO A 1 4.62 2.58 -7.92
N ALA A 2 4.21 2.85 -6.66
CA ALA A 2 5.02 3.48 -5.60
C ALA A 2 5.53 4.93 -5.81
N ARG A 3 5.16 5.60 -6.91
CA ARG A 3 5.72 6.92 -7.30
C ARG A 3 5.62 7.99 -6.21
N LEU A 4 4.48 8.07 -5.51
CA LEU A 4 4.28 8.99 -4.38
C LEU A 4 5.41 8.89 -3.34
N TRP A 5 5.81 7.66 -3.02
CA TRP A 5 6.84 7.40 -2.01
C TRP A 5 8.25 7.64 -2.54
N CYS A 6 8.52 7.28 -3.79
CA CYS A 6 9.78 7.61 -4.45
C CYS A 6 10.03 9.13 -4.45
N ASP A 7 9.02 9.91 -4.85
CA ASP A 7 9.15 11.37 -5.00
C ASP A 7 9.18 12.10 -3.64
N GLN A 8 8.64 11.50 -2.58
CA GLN A 8 8.53 12.10 -1.24
C GLN A 8 9.37 11.37 -0.18
N LEU A 9 10.36 10.58 -0.58
CA LEU A 9 11.11 9.70 0.32
C LEU A 9 11.74 10.46 1.51
N ALA A 10 12.24 11.67 1.27
CA ALA A 10 12.81 12.55 2.29
C ALA A 10 11.80 13.05 3.34
N ARG A 11 10.50 12.97 3.05
CA ARG A 11 9.41 13.38 3.96
C ARG A 11 8.81 12.21 4.72
N VAL A 12 9.13 10.97 4.33
CA VAL A 12 8.69 9.79 5.06
C VAL A 12 9.46 9.74 6.37
N SER A 13 8.76 9.76 7.50
CA SER A 13 9.39 9.63 8.82
C SER A 13 10.08 8.28 8.96
N GLY A 14 11.19 8.22 9.70
CA GLY A 14 11.85 6.97 10.10
C GLY A 14 10.95 6.02 10.89
N THR A 15 9.91 6.54 11.53
CA THR A 15 8.99 5.77 12.38
C THR A 15 7.79 5.21 11.64
N TRP A 16 7.56 5.62 10.39
CA TRP A 16 6.40 5.17 9.62
C TRP A 16 6.64 3.75 9.10
N LYS A 17 5.58 2.95 9.14
CA LYS A 17 5.52 1.63 8.51
C LYS A 17 4.51 1.70 7.38
N ILE A 18 4.97 1.54 6.15
CA ILE A 18 4.18 1.69 4.94
C ILE A 18 4.07 0.33 4.28
N THR A 19 2.84 -0.18 4.16
CA THR A 19 2.55 -1.38 3.39
C THR A 19 2.02 -0.98 2.02
N LEU A 20 2.72 -1.35 0.95
CA LEU A 20 2.23 -1.24 -0.41
C LEU A 20 1.54 -2.55 -0.79
N ALA A 21 0.27 -2.46 -1.16
CA ALA A 21 -0.53 -3.60 -1.56
C ALA A 21 -1.15 -3.42 -2.94
N ASP A 22 -1.17 -4.49 -3.73
CA ASP A 22 -1.76 -4.54 -5.07
C ASP A 22 -2.23 -5.97 -5.37
N LEU A 23 -3.28 -6.14 -6.17
CA LEU A 23 -3.76 -7.46 -6.60
C LEU A 23 -2.73 -8.18 -7.49
N SER A 24 -1.93 -7.42 -8.23
CA SER A 24 -0.99 -7.93 -9.21
C SER A 24 0.40 -8.13 -8.60
N PRO A 25 0.95 -9.37 -8.57
CA PRO A 25 2.32 -9.61 -8.13
C PRO A 25 3.36 -8.76 -8.88
N GLY A 26 3.18 -8.59 -10.20
CA GLY A 26 4.09 -7.77 -11.01
C GLY A 26 4.08 -6.28 -10.64
N MET A 27 2.95 -5.74 -10.15
CA MET A 27 2.91 -4.36 -9.64
C MET A 27 3.68 -4.23 -8.34
N ILE A 28 3.64 -5.25 -7.48
CA ILE A 28 4.43 -5.33 -6.26
C ILE A 28 5.93 -5.39 -6.56
N ASP A 29 6.34 -6.26 -7.49
CA ASP A 29 7.75 -6.38 -7.88
C ASP A 29 8.27 -5.07 -8.48
N GLN A 30 7.48 -4.42 -9.33
CA GLN A 30 7.84 -3.12 -9.89
C GLN A 30 7.86 -2.00 -8.84
N ALA A 31 6.95 -2.02 -7.86
CA ALA A 31 6.95 -1.08 -6.74
C ALA A 31 8.27 -1.17 -5.94
N ARG A 32 8.70 -2.40 -5.66
CA ARG A 32 9.97 -2.69 -4.97
C ARG A 32 11.16 -2.17 -5.77
N ALA A 33 11.23 -2.50 -7.06
CA ALA A 33 12.30 -2.06 -7.94
C ALA A 33 12.40 -0.52 -8.03
N ASN A 34 11.26 0.16 -8.13
CA ASN A 34 11.20 1.62 -8.19
C ASN A 34 11.70 2.28 -6.90
N LEU A 35 11.34 1.75 -5.74
CA LEU A 35 11.82 2.25 -4.45
C LEU A 35 13.32 2.00 -4.27
N ALA A 36 13.82 0.83 -4.67
CA ALA A 36 15.25 0.53 -4.68
C ALA A 36 16.04 1.53 -5.54
N ALA A 37 15.57 1.79 -6.76
CA ALA A 37 16.17 2.77 -7.67
C ALA A 37 16.12 4.22 -7.13
N ALA A 38 15.15 4.53 -6.26
CA ALA A 38 15.02 5.83 -5.60
C ALA A 38 15.87 5.96 -4.31
N GLY A 39 16.70 4.96 -3.99
CA GLY A 39 17.57 4.98 -2.82
C GLY A 39 16.95 4.40 -1.54
N ALA A 40 15.80 3.73 -1.64
CA ALA A 40 15.13 3.02 -0.54
C ALA A 40 15.29 1.50 -0.66
N ASP A 41 16.42 1.02 -1.20
CA ASP A 41 16.68 -0.41 -1.31
C ASP A 41 16.78 -1.04 0.10
N ASN A 42 16.02 -2.10 0.32
CA ASN A 42 15.88 -2.78 1.61
C ASN A 42 15.50 -1.85 2.79
N ASP A 43 14.86 -0.70 2.52
CA ASP A 43 14.40 0.21 3.57
C ASP A 43 13.29 -0.46 4.41
N PRO A 44 13.51 -0.63 5.74
CA PRO A 44 12.61 -1.40 6.61
C PRO A 44 11.25 -0.73 6.82
N ARG A 45 11.10 0.54 6.41
CA ARG A 45 9.81 1.24 6.47
C ARG A 45 8.80 0.66 5.48
N PHE A 46 9.26 0.04 4.39
CA PHE A 46 8.40 -0.43 3.32
C PHE A 46 8.21 -1.94 3.35
N THR A 47 6.95 -2.37 3.43
CA THR A 47 6.54 -3.76 3.25
C THR A 47 5.68 -3.88 1.99
N PHE A 48 5.77 -5.01 1.30
CA PHE A 48 5.04 -5.24 0.06
C PHE A 48 4.15 -6.49 0.19
N ARG A 49 2.92 -6.41 -0.30
CA ARG A 49 1.92 -7.48 -0.21
C ARG A 49 1.09 -7.58 -1.47
N THR A 50 1.01 -8.77 -2.05
CA THR A 50 -0.05 -9.04 -3.03
C THR A 50 -1.37 -9.23 -2.28
N ALA A 51 -2.38 -8.43 -2.56
CA ALA A 51 -3.66 -8.46 -1.86
C ALA A 51 -4.81 -7.93 -2.73
N ASP A 52 -5.98 -8.54 -2.59
CA ASP A 52 -7.23 -8.02 -3.13
C ASP A 52 -7.80 -6.97 -2.16
N ALA A 53 -8.12 -5.78 -2.67
CA ALA A 53 -8.75 -4.73 -1.87
C ALA A 53 -10.13 -5.14 -1.33
N GLN A 54 -10.79 -6.13 -1.94
CA GLN A 54 -12.08 -6.69 -1.51
C GLN A 54 -11.93 -7.77 -0.42
N ALA A 55 -10.72 -8.17 -0.07
CA ALA A 55 -10.41 -9.15 0.98
C ALA A 55 -8.97 -8.92 1.48
N LEU A 56 -8.79 -7.88 2.28
CA LEU A 56 -7.48 -7.46 2.76
C LEU A 56 -6.95 -8.45 3.80
N PRO A 57 -5.71 -8.97 3.65
CA PRO A 57 -5.13 -9.96 4.56
C PRO A 57 -4.52 -9.29 5.80
N PHE A 58 -5.26 -8.38 6.42
CA PHE A 58 -4.87 -7.63 7.60
C PHE A 58 -5.96 -7.72 8.65
N GLU A 59 -5.55 -7.68 9.91
CA GLU A 59 -6.47 -7.62 11.06
C GLU A 59 -7.24 -6.28 11.06
N ASP A 60 -8.34 -6.25 11.80
CA ASP A 60 -9.08 -5.03 12.06
C ASP A 60 -8.18 -4.00 12.75
N ASP A 61 -8.45 -2.70 12.55
CA ASP A 61 -7.75 -1.61 13.25
C ASP A 61 -6.21 -1.64 13.10
N THR A 62 -5.71 -2.16 11.97
CA THR A 62 -4.26 -2.32 11.73
C THR A 62 -3.58 -0.98 11.40
N PHE A 63 -4.21 -0.15 10.56
CA PHE A 63 -3.57 1.03 9.96
C PHE A 63 -4.15 2.35 10.50
N ASP A 64 -3.26 3.32 10.72
CA ASP A 64 -3.64 4.69 11.06
C ASP A 64 -4.15 5.49 9.83
N ALA A 65 -3.78 5.07 8.62
CA ALA A 65 -4.20 5.69 7.36
C ALA A 65 -4.15 4.68 6.20
N VAL A 66 -5.05 4.84 5.24
CA VAL A 66 -5.10 4.07 3.98
C VAL A 66 -5.18 5.03 2.80
N LEU A 67 -4.37 4.76 1.76
CA LEU A 67 -4.35 5.53 0.52
C LEU A 67 -4.74 4.63 -0.65
N ALA A 68 -5.90 4.89 -1.26
CA ALA A 68 -6.40 4.19 -2.45
C ALA A 68 -6.22 5.06 -3.70
N ASN A 69 -4.97 5.28 -4.11
CA ASN A 69 -4.66 6.20 -5.21
C ASN A 69 -4.88 5.53 -6.58
N HIS A 70 -5.74 6.12 -7.41
CA HIS A 70 -5.92 5.75 -8.81
C HIS A 70 -6.17 4.25 -9.04
N MET A 71 -6.97 3.61 -8.17
CA MET A 71 -7.23 2.18 -8.29
C MET A 71 -8.70 1.77 -8.15
N LEU A 72 -9.55 2.50 -7.41
CA LEU A 72 -10.90 2.02 -7.05
C LEU A 72 -11.79 1.73 -8.27
N TYR A 73 -11.59 2.44 -9.38
CA TYR A 73 -12.32 2.19 -10.64
C TYR A 73 -11.93 0.89 -11.35
N HIS A 74 -10.90 0.17 -10.88
CA HIS A 74 -10.56 -1.19 -11.33
C HIS A 74 -11.19 -2.28 -10.46
N VAL A 75 -11.81 -1.92 -9.33
CA VAL A 75 -12.40 -2.88 -8.39
C VAL A 75 -13.83 -3.25 -8.83
N PRO A 76 -14.16 -4.54 -8.98
CA PRO A 76 -15.52 -4.96 -9.33
C PRO A 76 -16.58 -4.56 -8.28
N ASP A 77 -16.30 -4.80 -7.00
CA ASP A 77 -17.17 -4.44 -5.88
C ASP A 77 -16.52 -3.34 -5.02
N ILE A 78 -16.73 -2.08 -5.43
CA ILE A 78 -16.24 -0.91 -4.70
C ILE A 78 -16.79 -0.85 -3.27
N PRO A 79 -18.11 -1.05 -3.02
CA PRO A 79 -18.63 -1.10 -1.65
C PRO A 79 -17.89 -2.08 -0.75
N ARG A 80 -17.61 -3.29 -1.23
CA ARG A 80 -16.84 -4.29 -0.48
C ARG A 80 -15.42 -3.85 -0.19
N ALA A 81 -14.72 -3.27 -1.17
CA ALA A 81 -13.38 -2.73 -0.93
C ALA A 81 -13.37 -1.58 0.09
N LEU A 82 -14.38 -0.70 0.08
CA LEU A 82 -14.51 0.36 1.07
C LEU A 82 -14.81 -0.19 2.48
N GLN A 83 -15.59 -1.28 2.58
CA GLN A 83 -15.81 -1.97 3.86
C GLN A 83 -14.50 -2.56 4.40
N GLU A 84 -13.70 -3.21 3.56
CA GLU A 84 -12.38 -3.73 3.96
C GLU A 84 -11.41 -2.61 4.35
N ILE A 85 -11.36 -1.52 3.59
CA ILE A 85 -10.55 -0.33 3.94
C ILE A 85 -10.99 0.22 5.30
N ARG A 86 -12.30 0.33 5.55
CA ARG A 86 -12.81 0.79 6.84
C ARG A 86 -12.49 -0.18 7.97
N ARG A 87 -12.56 -1.48 7.74
CA ARG A 87 -12.26 -2.53 8.73
C ARG A 87 -10.82 -2.47 9.21
N VAL A 88 -9.86 -2.27 8.30
CA VAL A 88 -8.43 -2.25 8.65
C VAL A 88 -7.95 -0.89 9.18
N LEU A 89 -8.78 0.15 9.10
CA LEU A 89 -8.49 1.49 9.65
C LEU A 89 -8.86 1.55 11.12
N ARG A 90 -7.97 2.08 11.96
CA ARG A 90 -8.25 2.32 13.38
C ARG A 90 -9.40 3.33 13.57
N PRO A 91 -10.18 3.23 14.66
CA PRO A 91 -11.31 4.12 14.94
C PRO A 91 -10.90 5.57 15.20
#